data_AF-A0A1V3IY43-F1
#
_entry.id   AF-A0A1V3IY43-F1
#
_cell.length_a   1.000
_cell.length_b   1.000
_cell.length_c   1.000
_cell.angle_alpha   90.00
_cell.angle_beta   90.00
_cell.angle_gamma   90.00
#
_symmetry.space_group_name_H-M   'P 1'
#
loop_
_entity.id
_entity.type
_entity.pdbx_description
1 polymer ?
#
loop_
_entity_poly.entity_id
_entity_poly.type
_entity_poly.pdbx_seq_one_letter_code
_entity_poly.pdbx_strand_id
1 'polypeptide(L)'
;MNLINKITLLFIATTQIALGNDILSSVMFKFENDKIAFEQFKYLGILKCLDNRIGDRENKLFFTEYTYLYNGLYPLSRLIKEYVLNQIYSEFEQSELQLRNFPKVENSVEVCQNLYNSIKSYDLYLKNISKKSHYYQENDEIIFSKEEIEQNMLDYLNIGKVERCRLIDCIPQKIKNKE
;
A
#
# COMPACT_ATOMS: atom_id res chain seq x y z
N MET A 1 -29.71 -28.73 24.47
CA MET A 1 -28.54 -27.83 24.36
C MET A 1 -29.01 -26.40 24.60
N ASN A 2 -28.60 -25.78 25.70
CA ASN A 2 -29.13 -24.47 26.12
C ASN A 2 -28.70 -23.32 25.21
N LEU A 3 -29.49 -22.24 25.17
CA LEU A 3 -29.25 -21.06 24.34
C LEU A 3 -27.85 -20.45 24.58
N ILE A 4 -27.39 -20.48 25.84
CA ILE A 4 -26.03 -20.07 26.21
C ILE A 4 -25.00 -20.93 25.47
N ASN A 5 -25.12 -22.27 25.48
CA ASN A 5 -24.20 -23.15 24.76
C ASN A 5 -24.21 -22.90 23.24
N LYS A 6 -25.34 -22.50 22.65
CA LYS A 6 -25.41 -22.10 21.24
C LYS A 6 -24.71 -20.76 20.97
N ILE A 7 -24.86 -19.78 21.86
CA ILE A 7 -24.18 -18.49 21.77
C ILE A 7 -22.67 -18.66 21.96
N THR A 8 -22.24 -19.49 22.92
CA THR A 8 -20.82 -19.78 23.15
C THR A 8 -20.21 -20.53 21.98
N LEU A 9 -20.90 -21.52 21.39
CA LEU A 9 -20.46 -22.19 20.16
C LEU A 9 -20.41 -21.24 18.96
N LEU A 10 -21.34 -20.30 18.84
CA LEU A 10 -21.34 -19.28 17.79
C LEU A 10 -20.17 -18.29 17.97
N PHE A 11 -19.86 -17.89 19.20
CA PHE A 11 -18.69 -17.06 19.54
C PHE A 11 -17.37 -17.80 19.28
N ILE A 12 -17.29 -19.09 19.63
CA ILE A 12 -16.09 -19.90 19.34
C ILE A 12 -15.94 -20.11 17.83
N ALA A 13 -17.03 -20.35 17.10
CA ALA A 13 -17.00 -20.48 15.65
C ALA A 13 -16.60 -19.16 14.96
N THR A 14 -17.06 -17.98 15.41
CA THR A 14 -16.65 -16.69 14.83
C THR A 14 -15.21 -16.32 15.18
N THR A 15 -14.71 -16.67 16.37
CA THR A 15 -13.29 -16.50 16.71
C THR A 15 -12.37 -17.46 15.95
N GLN A 16 -12.83 -18.68 15.62
CA GLN A 16 -12.08 -19.61 14.77
C GLN A 16 -12.12 -19.19 13.29
N ILE A 17 -13.19 -18.54 12.81
CA ILE A 17 -13.21 -17.91 11.48
C ILE A 17 -12.22 -16.73 11.42
N ALA A 18 -11.93 -16.06 12.55
CA ALA A 18 -10.90 -15.03 12.64
C ALA A 18 -9.45 -15.59 12.74
N LEU A 19 -9.28 -16.88 13.03
CA LEU A 19 -7.97 -17.55 13.12
C LEU A 19 -7.54 -18.27 11.83
N GLY A 20 -8.37 -18.23 10.79
CA GLY A 20 -8.08 -18.83 9.48
C GLY A 20 -7.91 -17.83 8.32
N ASN A 21 -8.04 -16.53 8.57
CA ASN A 21 -7.80 -15.52 7.53
C ASN A 21 -6.30 -15.29 7.39
N ASP A 22 -5.76 -15.60 6.22
CA ASP A 22 -4.44 -15.19 5.75
C ASP A 22 -4.18 -13.73 6.13
N ILE A 23 -3.11 -13.45 6.90
CA ILE A 23 -2.76 -12.10 7.41
C ILE A 23 -2.76 -11.10 6.26
N LEU A 24 -2.29 -11.53 5.08
CA LEU A 24 -2.29 -10.73 3.87
C LEU A 24 -3.72 -10.34 3.44
N SER A 25 -4.69 -11.24 3.49
CA SER A 25 -6.09 -10.92 3.18
C SER A 25 -6.66 -9.85 4.12
N SER A 26 -6.30 -9.87 5.41
CA SER A 26 -6.67 -8.80 6.35
C SER A 26 -6.01 -7.47 6.01
N VAL A 27 -4.75 -7.49 5.57
CA VAL A 27 -4.04 -6.29 5.09
C VAL A 27 -4.71 -5.70 3.85
N MET A 28 -5.06 -6.55 2.88
CA MET A 28 -5.77 -6.15 1.67
C MET A 28 -7.10 -5.46 2.02
N PHE A 29 -7.89 -6.08 2.89
CA PHE A 29 -9.16 -5.52 3.34
C PHE A 29 -8.99 -4.19 4.10
N LYS A 30 -7.92 -4.05 4.89
CA LYS A 30 -7.60 -2.78 5.54
C LYS A 30 -7.26 -1.70 4.51
N PHE A 31 -6.46 -2.01 3.49
CA PHE A 31 -6.11 -1.07 2.43
C PHE A 31 -7.33 -0.56 1.66
N GLU A 32 -8.36 -1.38 1.44
CA GLU A 32 -9.60 -0.95 0.77
C GLU A 32 -10.27 0.24 1.47
N ASN A 33 -10.08 0.36 2.79
CA ASN A 33 -10.72 1.39 3.63
C ASN A 33 -9.73 2.46 4.12
N ASP A 34 -8.44 2.33 3.80
CA ASP A 34 -7.39 3.25 4.26
C ASP A 34 -7.23 4.42 3.27
N LYS A 35 -7.84 5.55 3.63
CA LYS A 35 -7.75 6.79 2.84
C LYS A 35 -6.31 7.29 2.71
N ILE A 36 -5.47 7.13 3.74
CA ILE A 36 -4.09 7.63 3.72
C ILE A 36 -3.27 6.80 2.73
N ALA A 37 -3.46 5.49 2.70
CA ALA A 37 -2.82 4.62 1.72
C ALA A 37 -3.25 4.95 0.29
N PHE A 38 -4.54 5.23 0.07
CA PHE A 38 -4.99 5.67 -1.25
C PHE A 38 -4.42 7.03 -1.66
N GLU A 39 -4.33 8.01 -0.74
CA GLU A 39 -3.69 9.30 -1.03
C GLU A 39 -2.20 9.13 -1.38
N GLN A 40 -1.47 8.23 -0.69
CA GLN A 40 -0.09 7.86 -1.05
C GLN A 40 -0.02 7.27 -2.46
N PHE A 41 -0.95 6.37 -2.79
CA PHE A 41 -1.01 5.76 -4.13
C PHE A 41 -1.25 6.80 -5.22
N LYS A 42 -2.19 7.74 -5.02
CA LYS A 42 -2.40 8.84 -5.97
C LYS A 42 -1.17 9.71 -6.11
N TYR A 43 -0.56 10.08 -4.99
CA TYR A 43 0.57 11.00 -4.97
C TYR A 43 1.78 10.41 -5.73
N LEU A 44 2.14 9.15 -5.43
CA LEU A 44 3.18 8.43 -6.17
C LEU A 44 2.86 8.32 -7.67
N GLY A 45 1.61 8.07 -8.02
CA GLY A 45 1.15 8.05 -9.40
C GLY A 45 1.32 9.40 -10.11
N ILE A 46 0.97 10.51 -9.46
CA ILE A 46 1.17 11.86 -9.99
C ILE A 46 2.65 12.11 -10.25
N LEU A 47 3.52 11.77 -9.31
CA LEU A 47 4.98 11.94 -9.47
C LEU A 47 5.53 11.09 -10.62
N LYS A 48 5.04 9.86 -10.78
CA LYS A 48 5.42 8.98 -11.89
C LYS A 48 4.98 9.53 -13.25
N CYS A 49 3.77 10.07 -13.33
CA CYS A 49 3.27 10.73 -14.53
C CYS A 49 4.09 11.98 -14.86
N LEU A 50 4.49 12.77 -13.86
CA LEU A 50 5.38 13.92 -14.06
C LEU A 50 6.77 13.48 -14.54
N ASP A 51 7.32 12.41 -13.96
CA ASP A 51 8.60 11.81 -14.40
C ASP A 51 8.61 11.40 -15.87
N ASN A 52 7.45 10.99 -16.40
CA ASN A 52 7.28 10.56 -17.78
C ASN A 52 7.02 11.74 -18.73
N ARG A 53 6.33 12.79 -18.27
CA ARG A 53 5.92 13.93 -19.09
C ARG A 53 6.97 15.04 -19.16
N ILE A 54 7.53 15.41 -18.02
CA ILE A 54 8.42 16.57 -17.86
C ILE A 54 9.72 16.26 -17.11
N GLY A 55 9.85 15.05 -16.55
CA GLY A 55 11.01 14.69 -15.74
C GLY A 55 12.26 14.37 -16.56
N ASP A 56 13.41 14.84 -16.07
CA ASP A 56 14.72 14.44 -16.59
C ASP A 56 15.05 12.99 -16.22
N ARG A 57 16.09 12.44 -16.86
CA ARG A 57 16.51 11.04 -16.64
C ARG A 57 17.16 10.81 -15.28
N GLU A 58 17.73 11.84 -14.66
CA GLU A 58 18.62 11.70 -13.51
C GLU A 58 17.91 11.79 -12.15
N ASN A 59 16.80 12.53 -12.05
CA ASN A 59 16.07 12.75 -10.79
C ASN A 59 14.61 12.33 -10.93
N LYS A 60 14.34 11.03 -10.74
CA LYS A 60 12.98 10.50 -10.78
C LYS A 60 12.24 10.80 -9.47
N LEU A 61 11.26 11.68 -9.56
CA LEU A 61 10.39 12.11 -8.46
C LEU A 61 9.71 10.91 -7.79
N PHE A 62 9.20 9.96 -8.59
CA PHE A 62 8.55 8.77 -8.07
C PHE A 62 9.48 7.93 -7.20
N PHE A 63 10.69 7.63 -7.68
CA PHE A 63 11.65 6.81 -6.94
C PHE A 63 12.12 7.48 -5.65
N THR A 64 12.37 8.80 -5.73
CA THR A 64 12.77 9.62 -4.59
C THR A 64 11.71 9.59 -3.49
N GLU A 65 10.45 9.82 -3.86
CA GLU A 65 9.34 9.84 -2.91
C GLU A 65 9.00 8.44 -2.39
N TYR A 66 9.02 7.41 -3.25
CA TYR A 66 8.84 6.03 -2.80
C TYR A 66 9.86 5.68 -1.72
N THR A 67 11.13 6.03 -1.93
CA THR A 67 12.22 5.81 -0.98
C THR A 67 11.98 6.57 0.33
N TYR A 68 11.53 7.83 0.25
CA TYR A 68 11.15 8.62 1.42
C TYR A 68 10.02 7.94 2.21
N LEU A 69 8.93 7.52 1.55
CA LEU A 69 7.81 6.85 2.20
C LEU A 69 8.23 5.49 2.80
N TYR A 70 9.05 4.73 2.08
CA TYR A 70 9.58 3.47 2.56
C TYR A 70 10.40 3.66 3.85
N ASN A 71 11.33 4.62 3.87
CA ASN A 71 12.11 4.94 5.05
C ASN A 71 11.26 5.55 6.18
N GLY A 72 10.18 6.24 5.82
CA GLY A 72 9.15 6.75 6.73
C GLY A 72 8.21 5.69 7.30
N LEU A 73 8.36 4.42 6.91
CA LEU A 73 7.56 3.29 7.41
C LEU A 73 6.07 3.35 7.06
N TYR A 74 5.77 4.00 5.94
CA TYR A 74 4.41 4.07 5.43
C TYR A 74 3.96 2.71 4.85
N PRO A 75 2.71 2.30 5.09
CA PRO A 75 2.28 0.94 4.82
C PRO A 75 2.29 0.60 3.34
N LEU A 76 1.91 1.53 2.45
CA LEU A 76 1.86 1.26 1.01
C LEU A 76 3.23 0.84 0.47
N SER A 77 4.27 1.64 0.73
CA SER A 77 5.63 1.36 0.25
C SER A 77 6.30 0.23 1.03
N ARG A 78 5.94 0.00 2.31
CA ARG A 78 6.50 -1.11 3.09
C ARG A 78 5.91 -2.47 2.74
N LEU A 79 4.70 -2.51 2.22
CA LEU A 79 4.00 -3.77 1.94
C LEU A 79 3.95 -4.07 0.44
N ILE A 80 3.91 -3.06 -0.43
CA ILE A 80 3.87 -3.20 -1.89
C ILE A 80 5.22 -2.85 -2.52
N LYS A 81 5.66 -3.69 -3.45
CA LYS A 81 6.96 -3.56 -4.11
C LYS A 81 7.02 -2.32 -5.01
N GLU A 82 8.14 -1.60 -4.96
CA GLU A 82 8.41 -0.42 -5.79
C GLU A 82 8.14 -0.67 -7.28
N TYR A 83 8.81 -1.69 -7.84
CA TYR A 83 8.72 -1.99 -9.27
C TYR A 83 7.28 -2.32 -9.71
N VAL A 84 6.47 -2.89 -8.80
CA VAL A 84 5.06 -3.19 -9.06
C VAL A 84 4.25 -1.91 -9.16
N LEU A 85 4.44 -0.94 -8.25
CA LEU A 85 3.78 0.37 -8.35
C LEU A 85 4.20 1.10 -9.63
N ASN A 86 5.50 1.11 -9.94
CA ASN A 86 6.03 1.70 -11.16
C ASN A 86 5.40 1.09 -12.43
N GLN A 87 5.21 -0.23 -12.45
CA GLN A 87 4.54 -0.94 -13.55
C GLN A 87 3.05 -0.57 -13.63
N ILE A 88 2.33 -0.61 -12.51
CA ILE A 88 0.89 -0.26 -12.45
C ILE A 88 0.64 1.14 -13.04
N TYR A 89 1.45 2.12 -12.63
CA TYR A 89 1.32 3.48 -13.13
C TYR A 89 1.65 3.57 -14.63
N SER A 90 2.72 2.91 -15.07
CA SER A 90 3.12 2.92 -16.48
C SER A 90 2.02 2.32 -17.37
N GLU A 91 1.41 1.21 -16.97
CA GLU A 91 0.28 0.58 -17.69
C GLU A 91 -0.96 1.49 -17.70
N PHE A 92 -1.28 2.10 -16.57
CA PHE A 92 -2.43 3.00 -16.47
C PHE A 92 -2.29 4.24 -17.34
N GLU A 93 -1.14 4.92 -17.25
CA GLU A 93 -0.82 6.08 -18.07
C GLU A 93 -0.82 5.75 -19.57
N GLN A 94 -0.28 4.58 -19.95
CA GLN A 94 -0.34 4.12 -21.33
C GLN A 94 -1.79 3.98 -21.82
N SER A 95 -2.65 3.37 -21.00
CA SER A 95 -4.05 3.15 -21.36
C SER A 95 -4.89 4.43 -21.41
N GLU A 96 -4.60 5.43 -20.57
CA GLU A 96 -5.45 6.63 -20.42
C GLU A 96 -4.91 7.88 -21.15
N LEU A 97 -3.59 8.02 -21.30
CA LEU A 97 -2.96 9.23 -21.86
C LEU A 97 -2.50 9.08 -23.31
N GLN A 98 -1.99 7.91 -23.72
CA GLN A 98 -1.51 7.75 -25.11
C GLN A 98 -2.64 7.83 -26.13
N LEU A 99 -3.88 7.49 -25.74
CA LEU A 99 -5.05 7.61 -26.60
C LEU A 99 -5.45 9.07 -26.91
N ARG A 100 -4.91 10.05 -26.17
CA ARG A 100 -5.39 11.45 -26.20
C ARG A 100 -4.44 12.44 -26.88
N ASN A 101 -3.28 12.01 -27.40
CA ASN A 101 -2.30 12.85 -28.12
C ASN A 101 -1.99 14.20 -27.42
N PHE A 102 -1.90 14.22 -26.09
CA PHE A 102 -1.55 15.44 -25.37
C PHE A 102 -0.14 15.92 -25.75
N PRO A 103 0.05 17.21 -26.08
CA PRO A 103 1.38 17.81 -26.17
C PRO A 103 2.14 17.50 -24.87
N LYS A 104 3.37 16.98 -24.99
CA LYS A 104 4.09 16.39 -23.85
C LYS A 104 4.33 17.36 -22.68
N VAL A 105 4.39 18.67 -22.94
CA VAL A 105 4.86 19.66 -21.95
C VAL A 105 3.72 20.49 -21.39
N GLU A 106 2.75 20.88 -22.20
CA GLU A 106 1.68 21.79 -21.80
C GLU A 106 0.71 21.12 -20.80
N ASN A 107 0.39 21.84 -19.71
CA ASN A 107 -0.54 21.43 -18.65
C ASN A 107 -0.23 20.06 -18.00
N SER A 108 1.03 19.61 -18.02
CA SER A 108 1.41 18.27 -17.51
C SER A 108 1.03 18.04 -16.05
N VAL A 109 1.15 19.06 -15.20
CA VAL A 109 0.72 18.99 -13.79
C VAL A 109 -0.77 18.71 -13.69
N GLU A 110 -1.59 19.48 -14.39
CA GLU A 110 -3.05 19.33 -14.39
C GLU A 110 -3.47 17.98 -14.98
N VAL A 111 -2.83 17.54 -16.08
CA VAL A 111 -3.08 16.23 -16.68
C VAL A 111 -2.83 15.10 -15.68
N CYS A 112 -1.69 15.12 -14.98
CA CYS A 112 -1.36 14.10 -13.99
C CYS A 112 -2.30 14.15 -12.78
N GLN A 113 -2.59 15.34 -12.26
CA GLN A 113 -3.53 15.50 -11.14
C GLN A 113 -4.94 15.00 -11.49
N ASN A 114 -5.46 15.36 -12.65
CA ASN A 114 -6.79 14.94 -13.11
C ASN A 114 -6.85 13.42 -13.33
N LEU A 115 -5.78 12.82 -13.86
CA LEU A 115 -5.70 11.38 -14.06
C LEU A 115 -5.81 10.63 -12.73
N TYR A 116 -5.01 11.00 -11.73
CA TYR A 116 -4.94 10.27 -10.46
C TYR A 116 -6.01 10.66 -9.43
N ASN A 117 -6.67 11.81 -9.59
CA ASN A 117 -7.88 12.15 -8.81
C ASN A 117 -9.18 11.58 -9.41
N SER A 118 -9.11 10.86 -10.54
CA SER A 118 -10.28 10.25 -11.16
C SER A 118 -10.77 9.00 -10.41
N ILE A 119 -12.03 8.62 -10.63
CA ILE A 119 -12.61 7.37 -10.12
C ILE A 119 -11.83 6.15 -10.63
N LYS A 120 -11.34 6.20 -11.89
CA LYS A 120 -10.53 5.12 -12.48
C LYS A 120 -9.24 4.85 -11.69
N SER A 121 -8.64 5.88 -11.09
CA SER A 121 -7.46 5.75 -10.22
C SER A 121 -7.79 4.98 -8.94
N TYR A 122 -8.99 5.15 -8.39
CA TYR A 122 -9.47 4.37 -7.25
C TYR A 122 -9.73 2.91 -7.64
N ASP A 123 -10.37 2.66 -8.77
CA ASP A 123 -10.58 1.29 -9.28
C ASP A 123 -9.23 0.58 -9.56
N LEU A 124 -8.26 1.31 -10.10
CA LEU A 124 -6.89 0.85 -10.30
C LEU A 124 -6.25 0.47 -8.95
N TYR A 125 -6.39 1.31 -7.93
CA TYR A 125 -5.89 1.03 -6.58
C TYR A 125 -6.49 -0.27 -6.03
N LEU A 126 -7.83 -0.37 -5.96
CA LEU A 126 -8.53 -1.55 -5.43
C LEU A 126 -8.16 -2.85 -6.17
N LYS A 127 -8.07 -2.79 -7.51
CA LYS A 127 -7.66 -3.92 -8.35
C LYS A 127 -6.25 -4.41 -8.04
N ASN A 128 -5.36 -3.51 -7.61
CA ASN A 128 -3.95 -3.86 -7.42
C ASN A 128 -3.59 -4.19 -5.98
N ILE A 129 -4.26 -3.60 -4.98
CA ILE A 129 -4.07 -4.03 -3.59
C ILE A 129 -4.62 -5.44 -3.33
N SER A 130 -5.55 -5.95 -4.15
CA SER A 130 -6.11 -7.30 -4.01
C SER A 130 -5.23 -8.41 -4.60
N LYS A 131 -4.10 -8.07 -5.24
CA LYS A 131 -3.21 -9.05 -5.88
C LYS A 131 -2.07 -9.45 -4.96
N LYS A 132 -2.04 -10.72 -4.53
CA LYS A 132 -1.01 -11.24 -3.60
C LYS A 132 0.42 -11.09 -4.15
N SER A 133 0.62 -11.23 -5.46
CA SER A 133 1.93 -11.10 -6.10
C SER A 133 2.52 -9.69 -6.03
N HIS A 134 1.72 -8.68 -5.67
CA HIS A 134 2.16 -7.29 -5.57
C HIS A 134 2.87 -6.96 -4.25
N TYR A 135 2.70 -7.82 -3.24
CA TYR A 135 3.25 -7.63 -1.90
C TYR A 135 4.63 -8.28 -1.80
N TYR A 136 5.47 -7.74 -0.92
CA TYR A 136 6.77 -8.36 -0.61
C TYR A 136 6.60 -9.82 -0.14
N GLN A 137 7.47 -10.69 -0.64
CA GLN A 137 7.55 -12.12 -0.35
C GLN A 137 8.98 -12.48 0.09
N GLU A 138 9.13 -13.62 0.77
CA GLU A 138 10.40 -14.11 1.35
C GLU A 138 11.56 -14.21 0.34
N ASN A 139 11.24 -14.35 -0.95
CA ASN A 139 12.19 -14.52 -2.05
C ASN A 139 12.44 -13.26 -2.88
N ASP A 140 11.91 -12.10 -2.46
CA ASP A 140 12.21 -10.84 -3.14
C ASP A 140 13.65 -10.38 -2.86
N GLU A 141 14.25 -9.61 -3.77
CA GLU A 141 15.64 -9.13 -3.69
C GLU A 141 15.95 -8.27 -2.45
N ILE A 142 14.91 -7.83 -1.74
CA ILE A 142 15.04 -7.15 -0.45
C ILE A 142 15.16 -8.20 0.65
N ILE A 143 16.24 -8.13 1.44
CA ILE A 143 16.58 -9.04 2.53
C ILE A 143 15.58 -8.89 3.70
N PHE A 144 14.35 -9.32 3.50
CA PHE A 144 13.38 -9.51 4.58
C PHE A 144 13.17 -10.99 4.80
N SER A 145 13.36 -11.42 6.04
CA SER A 145 12.84 -12.70 6.48
C SER A 145 11.31 -12.71 6.36
N LYS A 146 10.74 -13.90 6.20
CA LYS A 146 9.29 -14.11 6.26
C LYS A 146 8.66 -13.49 7.51
N GLU A 147 9.35 -13.62 8.65
CA GLU A 147 8.90 -13.06 9.92
C GLU A 147 8.82 -11.52 9.88
N GLU A 148 9.81 -10.83 9.29
CA GLU A 148 9.78 -9.36 9.16
C GLU A 148 8.61 -8.90 8.29
N ILE A 149 8.32 -9.61 7.20
CA ILE A 149 7.19 -9.31 6.32
C ILE A 149 5.87 -9.47 7.09
N GLU A 150 5.69 -10.58 7.79
CA GLU A 150 4.50 -10.83 8.61
C GLU A 150 4.34 -9.79 9.73
N GLN A 151 5.44 -9.36 10.37
CA GLN A 151 5.39 -8.34 11.40
C GLN A 151 5.03 -6.95 10.85
N ASN A 152 5.51 -6.59 9.66
CA ASN A 152 5.11 -5.34 9.00
C ASN A 152 3.60 -5.33 8.69
N MET A 153 3.05 -6.48 8.29
CA MET A 153 1.62 -6.65 8.09
C MET A 153 0.83 -6.52 9.41
N LEU A 154 1.26 -7.22 10.46
CA LEU A 154 0.62 -7.17 11.78
C LEU A 154 0.63 -5.77 12.37
N ASP A 155 1.71 -5.02 12.18
CA ASP A 155 1.76 -3.62 12.59
C ASP A 155 0.79 -2.74 11.87
N TYR A 156 0.75 -2.85 10.54
CA TYR A 156 -0.18 -2.07 9.76
C TYR A 156 -1.62 -2.36 10.23
N LEU A 157 -1.95 -3.64 10.46
CA LEU A 157 -3.24 -4.04 11.03
C LEU A 157 -3.51 -3.41 12.40
N ASN A 158 -2.51 -3.37 13.28
CA ASN A 158 -2.66 -2.95 14.67
C ASN A 158 -2.63 -1.42 14.88
N ILE A 159 -1.71 -0.71 14.21
CA ILE A 159 -1.40 0.71 14.47
C ILE A 159 -1.42 1.58 13.20
N GLY A 160 -1.75 1.03 12.03
CA GLY A 160 -1.92 1.78 10.78
C GLY A 160 -0.61 2.18 10.07
N LYS A 161 0.54 1.73 10.55
CA LYS A 161 1.88 1.96 9.96
C LYS A 161 2.81 0.85 10.41
N VAL A 162 4.03 0.77 9.86
CA VAL A 162 5.07 -0.12 10.39
C VAL A 162 5.74 0.51 11.62
N GLU A 163 5.92 -0.27 12.68
CA GLU A 163 6.48 0.12 13.98
C GLU A 163 8.00 0.31 13.86
N ARG A 164 8.40 1.55 14.08
CA ARG A 164 9.80 1.98 13.99
C ARG A 164 10.66 1.31 15.04
N CYS A 165 10.12 1.06 16.24
CA CYS A 165 10.90 0.50 17.34
C CYS A 165 11.32 -0.96 17.18
N ARG A 166 10.92 -1.64 16.09
CA ARG A 166 11.54 -2.92 15.71
C ARG A 166 12.79 -2.76 14.86
N LEU A 167 12.95 -1.60 14.21
CA LEU A 167 14.04 -1.32 13.27
C LEU A 167 15.15 -0.48 13.91
N ILE A 168 14.84 0.19 15.02
CA ILE A 168 15.78 0.93 15.85
C ILE A 168 15.48 0.68 17.33
N ASP A 169 16.50 0.60 18.18
CA ASP A 169 16.33 0.40 19.63
C ASP A 169 15.54 1.57 20.25
N CYS A 170 14.22 1.41 20.37
CA CYS A 170 13.36 2.32 21.11
C CYS A 170 12.20 1.62 21.82
N ILE A 171 11.58 2.30 22.79
CA ILE A 171 10.45 1.78 23.57
C ILE A 171 9.17 1.80 22.70
N PRO A 172 8.51 0.65 22.45
CA PRO A 172 7.31 0.57 21.62
C PRO A 172 6.16 1.46 22.11
N GLN A 173 5.39 2.05 21.20
CA GLN A 173 4.29 2.97 21.54
C GLN A 173 3.19 2.31 22.38
N LYS A 174 3.01 0.98 22.30
CA LYS A 174 2.04 0.23 23.12
C LYS A 174 2.30 0.32 24.64
N ILE A 175 3.51 0.69 25.06
CA ILE A 175 3.85 0.79 26.49
C ILE A 175 3.47 2.16 27.07
N LYS A 176 3.33 3.21 26.25
CA LYS A 176 3.07 4.58 26.73
C LYS A 176 1.60 4.88 27.09
N ASN A 177 0.65 4.02 26.73
CA ASN A 177 -0.78 4.25 26.97
C ASN A 177 -1.34 3.42 28.15
N LYS A 178 -0.47 2.97 29.07
CA LYS A 178 -0.84 2.18 30.26
C LYS A 178 -0.40 2.82 31.59
N GLU A 179 -0.09 4.11 31.59
CA GLU A 179 0.13 4.90 32.81
C GLU A 179 -0.98 5.92 33.01
#